data_AF-A0A7C9UYS9-F1
#
_entry.id   AF-A0A7C9UYS9-F1
#
_cell.length_a   1.000
_cell.length_b   1.000
_cell.length_c   1.000
_cell.angle_alpha   90.00
_cell.angle_beta   90.00
_cell.angle_gamma   90.00
#
_symmetry.space_group_name_H-M   'P 1'
#
loop_
_entity.id
_entity.type
_entity.pdbx_description
1 polymer ?
#
loop_
_entity_poly.entity_id
_entity_poly.type
_entity_poly.pdbx_seq_one_letter_code
_entity_poly.pdbx_strand_id
1 'polypeptide(L)'
;MRHRTRRRSAGRYARLRPGSHPGRSILLVLTPPRPGISPWHPAALLATWFGSGLLPKAPGTWGSLAALPFAWGLGLVGGWPLLLASSLACFVVGWWAVAIYVRRTGADDPSEVVIDEVAGQWLVLAAAPPEPLFYVAGFALFRFLDITKPWPAGWADRHVHGGIGVMLDDMLAAVYGAALVALIALWGALP
;
A
#
# COMPACT_ATOMS: atom_id res chain seq x y z
N MET A 1 -59.46 26.30 -19.41
CA MET A 1 -58.97 25.54 -20.59
C MET A 1 -58.07 24.42 -20.08
N ARG A 2 -58.51 23.15 -20.16
CA ARG A 2 -57.98 22.09 -21.06
C ARG A 2 -56.47 21.85 -20.83
N HIS A 3 -55.97 20.68 -20.44
CA HIS A 3 -56.18 19.35 -21.04
C HIS A 3 -55.69 18.21 -20.11
N ARG A 4 -56.40 17.08 -20.19
CA ARG A 4 -56.06 15.72 -19.73
C ARG A 4 -54.84 15.11 -20.47
N THR A 5 -54.37 13.97 -19.93
CA THR A 5 -53.61 12.84 -20.55
C THR A 5 -52.09 13.00 -20.65
N ARG A 6 -51.22 11.98 -20.55
CA ARG A 6 -51.35 10.52 -20.77
C ARG A 6 -50.10 9.79 -20.20
N ARG A 7 -50.30 8.53 -19.82
CA ARG A 7 -49.29 7.48 -19.52
C ARG A 7 -48.08 7.46 -20.48
N ARG A 8 -46.91 7.09 -19.95
CA ARG A 8 -45.99 6.13 -20.59
C ARG A 8 -45.32 5.24 -19.54
N SER A 9 -45.77 3.99 -19.52
CA SER A 9 -45.02 2.81 -19.05
C SER A 9 -43.95 2.41 -20.08
N ALA A 10 -43.02 1.52 -19.65
CA ALA A 10 -41.99 0.77 -20.40
C ALA A 10 -40.58 1.38 -20.29
N GLY A 11 -39.69 0.81 -19.47
CA GLY A 11 -38.85 -0.36 -19.79
C GLY A 11 -37.39 0.09 -19.60
N ARG A 12 -36.39 -0.66 -19.13
CA ARG A 12 -36.12 -2.08 -19.08
C ARG A 12 -35.10 -2.30 -17.94
N TYR A 13 -35.52 -2.79 -16.78
CA TYR A 13 -34.62 -3.64 -16.00
C TYR A 13 -34.84 -5.05 -16.51
N ALA A 14 -34.23 -5.33 -17.67
CA ALA A 14 -34.13 -6.68 -18.17
C ALA A 14 -33.32 -7.46 -17.14
N ARG A 15 -34.01 -8.34 -16.41
CA ARG A 15 -33.42 -9.45 -15.67
C ARG A 15 -32.45 -10.17 -16.62
N LEU A 16 -31.16 -9.96 -16.42
CA LEU A 16 -30.14 -10.81 -17.02
C LEU A 16 -30.36 -12.20 -16.42
N ARG A 17 -30.73 -13.15 -17.29
CA ARG A 17 -30.78 -14.57 -16.96
C ARG A 17 -29.38 -15.01 -16.52
N PRO A 18 -29.22 -15.84 -15.49
CA PRO A 18 -27.95 -16.52 -15.28
C PRO A 18 -27.79 -17.56 -16.39
N GLY A 19 -26.99 -17.21 -17.41
CA GLY A 19 -26.46 -18.18 -18.35
C GLY A 19 -25.45 -19.06 -17.62
N SER A 20 -25.72 -20.36 -17.60
CA SER A 20 -24.81 -21.41 -17.18
C SER A 20 -23.58 -21.42 -18.10
N HIS A 21 -22.48 -20.80 -17.67
CA HIS A 21 -21.16 -21.05 -18.25
C HIS A 21 -20.41 -22.07 -17.39
N PRO A 22 -20.20 -23.30 -17.89
CA PRO A 22 -19.32 -24.27 -17.26
C PRO A 22 -17.89 -23.86 -17.59
N GLY A 23 -17.13 -23.44 -16.58
CA GLY A 23 -15.73 -23.02 -16.76
C GLY A 23 -15.37 -21.79 -15.93
N ARG A 24 -15.62 -21.82 -14.62
CA ARG A 24 -14.92 -20.91 -13.69
C ARG A 24 -13.53 -21.48 -13.47
N SER A 25 -12.67 -21.24 -14.45
CA SER A 25 -11.24 -21.44 -14.36
C SER A 25 -10.72 -20.68 -13.13
N ILE A 26 -9.79 -21.31 -12.42
CA ILE A 26 -9.05 -20.97 -11.19
C ILE A 26 -8.38 -19.58 -11.16
N LEU A 27 -8.71 -18.67 -12.08
CA LEU A 27 -7.93 -17.48 -12.38
C LEU A 27 -8.69 -16.18 -12.08
N LEU A 28 -8.86 -15.86 -10.80
CA LEU A 28 -8.86 -14.45 -10.35
C LEU A 28 -8.55 -14.39 -8.84
N VAL A 29 -7.31 -14.76 -8.49
CA VAL A 29 -6.80 -14.58 -7.13
C VAL A 29 -6.48 -13.10 -6.85
N LEU A 30 -6.28 -12.29 -7.90
CA LEU A 30 -5.98 -10.85 -7.79
C LEU A 30 -7.25 -10.00 -7.81
N THR A 31 -7.26 -8.96 -6.98
CA THR A 31 -8.19 -7.84 -7.08
C THR A 31 -7.98 -7.15 -8.44
N PRO A 32 -9.02 -6.97 -9.27
CA PRO A 32 -8.85 -6.31 -10.55
C PRO A 32 -8.40 -4.85 -10.33
N PRO A 33 -7.44 -4.34 -11.13
CA PRO A 33 -7.04 -2.93 -11.07
C PRO A 33 -8.26 -2.01 -11.22
N ARG A 34 -8.30 -0.91 -10.46
CA ARG A 34 -9.38 0.08 -10.59
C ARG A 34 -9.44 0.67 -12.00
N PRO A 35 -10.65 0.92 -12.52
CA PRO A 35 -10.83 1.64 -13.77
C PRO A 35 -10.31 3.09 -13.64
N GLY A 36 -9.96 3.72 -14.77
CA GLY A 36 -9.50 5.10 -14.83
C GLY A 36 -7.99 5.26 -14.99
N ILE A 37 -7.21 4.22 -14.70
CA ILE A 37 -5.77 4.15 -14.99
C ILE A 37 -5.41 2.76 -15.53
N SER A 38 -4.51 2.69 -16.51
CA SER A 38 -3.97 1.41 -16.99
C SER A 38 -3.10 0.79 -15.88
N PRO A 39 -3.18 -0.53 -15.61
CA PRO A 39 -2.29 -1.18 -14.64
C PRO A 39 -0.81 -1.09 -15.01
N TRP A 40 -0.50 -0.88 -16.30
CA TRP A 40 0.86 -0.69 -16.80
C TRP A 40 1.34 0.76 -16.75
N HIS A 41 0.48 1.70 -16.33
CA HIS A 41 0.88 3.08 -16.16
C HIS A 41 1.95 3.16 -15.04
N PRO A 42 3.03 3.95 -15.19
CA PRO A 42 4.11 4.00 -14.20
C PRO A 42 3.61 4.29 -12.78
N ALA A 43 2.72 5.27 -12.61
CA ALA A 43 2.10 5.54 -11.32
C ALA A 43 1.24 4.39 -10.77
N ALA A 44 0.58 3.58 -11.61
CA ALA A 44 -0.19 2.42 -11.15
C ALA A 44 0.75 1.29 -10.69
N LEU A 45 1.81 1.02 -11.46
CA LEU A 45 2.84 0.07 -11.08
C LEU A 45 3.52 0.48 -9.77
N LEU A 46 3.90 1.74 -9.63
CA LEU A 46 4.55 2.23 -8.42
C LEU A 46 3.59 2.21 -7.23
N ALA A 47 2.40 2.81 -7.36
CA ALA A 47 1.46 2.91 -6.25
C ALA A 47 1.02 1.53 -5.73
N THR A 48 0.82 0.54 -6.61
CA THR A 48 0.44 -0.83 -6.21
C THR A 48 1.63 -1.75 -5.91
N TRP A 49 2.85 -1.19 -5.92
CA TRP A 49 4.11 -1.92 -5.83
C TRP A 49 4.15 -3.17 -6.73
N PHE A 50 4.13 -2.91 -8.03
CA PHE A 50 4.15 -3.86 -9.14
C PHE A 50 3.04 -4.92 -9.06
N GLY A 51 1.88 -4.54 -8.54
CA GLY A 51 0.70 -5.39 -8.41
C GLY A 51 0.64 -6.21 -7.11
N SER A 52 1.60 -6.07 -6.19
CA SER A 52 1.51 -6.73 -4.88
C SER A 52 0.32 -6.23 -4.07
N GLY A 53 -0.02 -4.94 -4.15
CA GLY A 53 -1.22 -4.37 -3.55
C GLY A 53 -2.54 -4.87 -4.16
N LEU A 54 -2.49 -5.59 -5.29
CA LEU A 54 -3.67 -6.23 -5.89
C LEU A 54 -3.89 -7.65 -5.35
N LEU A 55 -3.00 -8.19 -4.51
CA LEU A 55 -3.19 -9.49 -3.88
C LEU A 55 -4.37 -9.44 -2.88
N PRO A 56 -5.11 -10.55 -2.73
CA PRO A 56 -6.35 -10.55 -1.97
C PRO A 56 -6.05 -10.58 -0.48
N LYS A 57 -6.94 -9.97 0.31
CA LYS A 57 -6.91 -9.95 1.79
C LYS A 57 -5.65 -9.27 2.35
N ALA A 58 -5.84 -8.11 2.97
CA ALA A 58 -4.79 -7.27 3.55
C ALA A 58 -3.67 -6.89 2.55
N PRO A 59 -3.97 -6.10 1.49
CA PRO A 59 -2.99 -5.62 0.51
C PRO A 59 -1.68 -5.09 1.11
N GLY A 60 -1.74 -4.28 2.16
CA GLY A 60 -0.54 -3.74 2.81
C GLY A 60 0.40 -4.82 3.37
N THR A 61 -0.13 -5.99 3.77
CA THR A 61 0.72 -7.14 4.15
C THR A 61 1.50 -7.66 2.96
N TRP A 62 0.86 -7.75 1.79
CA TRP A 62 1.52 -8.18 0.56
C TRP A 62 2.53 -7.15 0.06
N GLY A 63 2.23 -5.85 0.17
CA GLY A 63 3.15 -4.76 -0.12
C GLY A 63 4.41 -4.84 0.76
N SER A 64 4.25 -4.91 2.08
CA SER A 64 5.38 -5.04 3.02
C SER A 64 6.18 -6.33 2.84
N LEU A 65 5.52 -7.47 2.58
CA LEU A 65 6.22 -8.74 2.29
C LEU A 65 7.02 -8.64 0.99
N ALA A 66 6.42 -8.06 -0.07
CA ALA A 66 7.07 -7.85 -1.34
C ALA A 66 8.23 -6.83 -1.24
N ALA A 67 8.27 -5.98 -0.23
CA ALA A 67 9.38 -5.05 0.02
C ALA A 67 10.65 -5.77 0.55
N LEU A 68 10.52 -6.91 1.24
CA LEU A 68 11.63 -7.57 1.92
C LEU A 68 12.76 -8.07 1.00
N PRO A 69 12.49 -8.73 -0.15
CA PRO A 69 13.55 -9.17 -1.05
C PRO A 69 14.36 -8.01 -1.62
N PHE A 70 13.69 -6.88 -1.93
CA PHE A 70 14.36 -5.66 -2.38
C PHE A 70 15.18 -5.04 -1.26
N ALA A 71 14.64 -4.98 -0.04
CA ALA A 71 15.37 -4.50 1.13
C ALA A 71 16.64 -5.33 1.38
N TRP A 72 16.55 -6.65 1.23
CA TRP A 72 17.69 -7.55 1.38
C TRP A 72 18.75 -7.26 0.31
N GLY A 73 18.35 -7.16 -0.96
CA GLY A 73 19.26 -6.80 -2.06
C GLY A 73 19.92 -5.43 -1.89
N LEU A 74 19.16 -4.41 -1.49
CA LEU A 74 19.69 -3.07 -1.19
C LEU A 74 20.67 -3.11 -0.02
N GLY A 75 20.35 -3.85 1.04
CA GLY A 75 21.23 -4.07 2.18
C GLY A 75 22.55 -4.75 1.80
N LEU A 76 22.51 -5.75 0.91
CA LEU A 76 23.73 -6.40 0.41
C LEU A 76 24.61 -5.48 -0.43
N VAL A 77 24.02 -4.59 -1.24
CA VAL A 77 24.76 -3.73 -2.17
C VAL A 77 25.33 -2.49 -1.46
N GLY A 78 24.55 -1.87 -0.58
CA GLY A 78 24.90 -0.57 -0.02
C GLY A 78 24.53 -0.38 1.44
N GLY A 79 24.15 -1.45 2.14
CA GLY A 79 23.85 -1.44 3.57
C GLY A 79 22.72 -0.49 3.97
N TRP A 80 22.75 -0.05 5.22
CA TRP A 80 21.75 0.86 5.77
C TRP A 80 21.68 2.23 5.06
N PRO A 81 22.78 2.85 4.55
CA PRO A 81 22.66 4.13 3.86
C PRO A 81 21.85 4.02 2.57
N LEU A 82 22.05 2.94 1.80
CA LEU A 82 21.28 2.70 0.58
C LEU A 82 19.81 2.39 0.88
N LEU A 83 19.53 1.62 1.93
CA LEU A 83 18.16 1.37 2.39
C LEU A 83 17.44 2.67 2.78
N LEU A 84 18.09 3.52 3.59
CA LEU A 84 17.55 4.81 3.99
C LEU A 84 17.29 5.71 2.78
N ALA A 85 18.27 5.84 1.88
CA ALA A 85 18.13 6.62 0.67
C ALA A 85 16.99 6.08 -0.24
N SER A 86 16.86 4.75 -0.35
CA SER A 86 15.80 4.11 -1.13
C SER A 86 14.43 4.32 -0.50
N SER A 87 14.31 4.27 0.83
CA SER A 87 13.07 4.60 1.55
C SER A 87 12.63 6.04 1.27
N LEU A 88 13.54 7.01 1.41
CA LEU A 88 13.23 8.42 1.13
C LEU A 88 12.90 8.67 -0.35
N ALA A 89 13.60 8.01 -1.27
CA ALA A 89 13.28 8.07 -2.69
C ALA A 89 11.90 7.45 -2.98
N CYS A 90 11.58 6.32 -2.35
CA CYS A 90 10.28 5.67 -2.44
C CYS A 90 9.17 6.57 -1.89
N PHE A 91 9.41 7.30 -0.80
CA PHE A 91 8.49 8.30 -0.28
C PHE A 91 8.16 9.38 -1.32
N VAL A 92 9.19 10.01 -1.91
CA VAL A 92 9.00 11.10 -2.88
C VAL A 92 8.32 10.61 -4.17
N VAL A 93 8.77 9.48 -4.71
CA VAL A 93 8.19 8.90 -5.93
C VAL A 93 6.78 8.35 -5.66
N GLY A 94 6.57 7.76 -4.48
CA GLY A 94 5.29 7.24 -4.02
C GLY A 94 4.26 8.35 -3.91
N TRP A 95 4.60 9.48 -3.28
CA TRP A 95 3.70 10.63 -3.22
C TRP A 95 3.21 11.07 -4.61
N TRP A 96 4.12 11.18 -5.58
CA TRP A 96 3.76 11.48 -6.97
C TRP A 96 2.84 10.40 -7.58
N ALA A 97 3.19 9.13 -7.40
CA ALA A 97 2.47 8.00 -7.95
C ALA A 97 1.03 7.91 -7.39
N VAL A 98 0.89 7.99 -6.06
CA VAL A 98 -0.39 7.98 -5.35
C VAL A 98 -1.25 9.17 -5.77
N ALA A 99 -0.67 10.36 -5.88
CA ALA A 99 -1.41 11.54 -6.33
C ALA A 99 -1.97 11.38 -7.76
N ILE A 100 -1.22 10.75 -8.68
CA ILE A 100 -1.76 10.43 -10.02
C ILE A 100 -2.81 9.33 -9.93
N TYR A 101 -2.54 8.27 -9.17
CA TYR A 101 -3.43 7.12 -9.05
C TYR A 101 -4.81 7.51 -8.53
N VAL A 102 -4.87 8.24 -7.41
CA VAL A 102 -6.10 8.76 -6.80
C VAL A 102 -6.85 9.68 -7.77
N ARG A 103 -6.16 10.64 -8.41
CA ARG A 103 -6.80 11.55 -9.39
C ARG A 103 -7.39 10.82 -10.59
N ARG A 104 -6.74 9.77 -11.08
CA ARG A 104 -7.18 9.04 -12.29
C ARG A 104 -8.30 8.04 -11.99
N THR A 105 -8.27 7.42 -10.82
CA THR A 105 -9.28 6.43 -10.40
C THR A 105 -10.48 7.08 -9.73
N GLY A 106 -10.34 8.30 -9.20
CA GLY A 106 -11.37 8.97 -8.40
C GLY A 106 -11.64 8.26 -7.07
N ALA A 107 -10.74 7.37 -6.64
CA ALA A 107 -10.87 6.61 -5.41
C ALA A 107 -10.44 7.45 -4.21
N ASP A 108 -11.28 7.52 -3.20
CA ASP A 108 -10.87 7.96 -1.87
C ASP A 108 -10.20 6.78 -1.16
N ASP A 109 -8.94 6.96 -0.78
CA ASP A 109 -8.12 6.02 -0.01
C ASP A 109 -8.12 4.55 -0.52
N PRO A 110 -7.56 4.30 -1.72
CA PRO A 110 -7.55 2.97 -2.31
C PRO A 110 -6.59 2.01 -1.58
N SER A 111 -7.15 0.99 -0.92
CA SER A 111 -6.38 -0.03 -0.17
C SER A 111 -5.32 -0.79 -0.97
N GLU A 112 -5.38 -0.80 -2.30
CA GLU A 112 -4.36 -1.44 -3.14
C GLU A 112 -3.11 -0.57 -3.38
N VAL A 113 -3.14 0.70 -2.98
CA VAL A 113 -1.95 1.53 -2.89
C VAL A 113 -1.15 1.02 -1.71
N VAL A 114 0.07 0.58 -1.97
CA VAL A 114 0.92 -0.06 -0.98
C VAL A 114 2.39 0.39 -1.01
N ILE A 115 2.66 1.55 -1.62
CA ILE A 115 4.04 2.06 -1.80
C ILE A 115 4.56 2.78 -0.55
N ASP A 116 3.64 3.33 0.21
CA ASP A 116 3.76 3.81 1.58
C ASP A 116 4.31 2.71 2.50
N GLU A 117 3.77 1.49 2.44
CA GLU A 117 4.27 0.37 3.22
C GLU A 117 5.70 -0.02 2.83
N VAL A 118 6.05 0.09 1.56
CA VAL A 118 7.41 -0.20 1.07
C VAL A 118 8.39 0.82 1.62
N ALA A 119 8.05 2.11 1.51
CA ALA A 119 8.86 3.20 2.03
C ALA A 119 9.07 3.07 3.55
N GLY A 120 7.99 2.82 4.30
CA GLY A 120 8.02 2.63 5.75
C GLY A 120 8.80 1.37 6.16
N GLN A 121 8.55 0.23 5.51
CA GLN A 121 9.26 -1.02 5.78
C GLN A 121 10.77 -0.88 5.58
N TRP A 122 11.22 -0.21 4.52
CA TRP A 122 12.64 0.03 4.27
C TRP A 122 13.26 1.00 5.28
N LEU A 123 12.52 1.99 5.77
CA LEU A 123 12.99 2.88 6.84
C LEU A 123 13.26 2.10 8.13
N VAL A 124 12.35 1.21 8.53
CA VAL A 124 12.54 0.35 9.70
C VAL A 124 13.77 -0.54 9.53
N LEU A 125 13.93 -1.16 8.36
CA LEU A 125 15.05 -2.06 8.08
C LEU A 125 16.39 -1.33 7.95
N ALA A 126 16.41 -0.06 7.59
CA ALA A 126 17.62 0.75 7.60
C ALA A 126 18.19 0.91 9.03
N ALA A 127 17.37 0.82 10.07
CA ALA A 127 17.82 0.86 11.46
C ALA A 127 18.10 -0.53 12.06
N ALA A 128 17.86 -1.59 11.30
CA ALA A 128 17.99 -2.96 11.76
C ALA A 128 19.36 -3.56 11.37
N PRO A 129 19.95 -4.45 12.21
CA PRO A 129 21.06 -5.29 11.79
C PRO A 129 20.72 -6.11 10.53
N PRO A 130 21.69 -6.36 9.64
CA PRO A 130 21.48 -7.08 8.37
C PRO A 130 21.36 -8.60 8.59
N GLU A 131 20.45 -9.01 9.46
CA GLU A 131 20.22 -10.41 9.83
C GLU A 131 18.76 -10.81 9.54
N PRO A 132 18.51 -12.06 9.10
CA PRO A 132 17.16 -12.50 8.76
C PRO A 132 16.13 -12.33 9.88
N LEU A 133 16.54 -12.55 11.14
CA LEU A 133 15.66 -12.40 12.29
C LEU A 133 15.20 -10.95 12.47
N PHE A 134 16.10 -9.98 12.27
CA PHE A 134 15.78 -8.56 12.35
C PHE A 134 14.94 -8.08 11.17
N TYR A 135 15.00 -8.74 10.01
CA TYR A 135 14.08 -8.48 8.90
C TYR A 135 12.65 -8.93 9.23
N VAL A 136 12.51 -10.11 9.85
CA VAL A 136 11.20 -10.60 10.34
C VAL A 136 10.67 -9.70 11.46
N ALA A 137 11.52 -9.32 12.41
CA ALA A 137 11.13 -8.42 13.49
C ALA A 137 10.75 -7.03 12.97
N GLY A 138 11.54 -6.46 12.07
CA GLY A 138 11.26 -5.18 11.43
C GLY A 138 9.96 -5.21 10.62
N PHE A 139 9.67 -6.31 9.92
CA PHE A 139 8.37 -6.53 9.28
C PHE A 139 7.22 -6.52 10.28
N ALA A 140 7.31 -7.33 11.33
CA ALA A 140 6.24 -7.44 12.32
C ALA A 140 6.00 -6.11 13.07
N LEU A 141 7.08 -5.43 13.48
CA LEU A 141 7.01 -4.14 14.18
C LEU A 141 6.41 -3.06 13.29
N PHE A 142 6.88 -2.95 12.04
CA PHE A 142 6.33 -1.98 11.09
C PHE A 142 4.83 -2.20 10.91
N ARG A 143 4.42 -3.43 10.55
CA ARG A 143 2.98 -3.74 10.36
C ARG A 143 2.16 -3.46 11.59
N PHE A 144 2.66 -3.82 12.78
CA PHE A 144 1.95 -3.54 14.03
C PHE A 144 1.74 -2.04 14.25
N LEU A 145 2.78 -1.23 14.03
CA LEU A 145 2.73 0.22 14.23
C LEU A 145 1.90 0.93 13.15
N ASP A 146 2.02 0.51 11.91
CA ASP A 146 1.18 1.00 10.81
C ASP A 146 -0.29 0.68 11.05
N ILE A 147 -0.64 -0.53 11.49
CA ILE A 147 -2.05 -0.87 11.78
C ILE A 147 -2.59 -0.10 12.99
N THR A 148 -1.76 0.13 14.01
CA THR A 148 -2.20 0.81 15.25
C THR A 148 -2.15 2.34 15.17
N LYS A 149 -1.36 2.89 14.24
CA LYS A 149 -1.12 4.33 14.01
C LYS A 149 -0.98 5.14 15.31
N PRO A 150 0.05 4.90 16.14
CA PRO A 150 0.26 5.68 17.36
C PRO A 150 0.43 7.17 17.03
N TRP A 151 0.07 8.07 17.95
CA TRP A 151 0.29 9.50 17.74
C TRP A 151 1.80 9.77 17.54
N PRO A 152 2.21 10.57 16.53
CA PRO A 152 1.39 11.41 15.65
C PRO A 152 0.94 10.75 14.33
N ALA A 153 1.30 9.50 14.01
CA ALA A 153 0.91 8.82 12.76
C ALA A 153 -0.61 8.83 12.57
N GLY A 154 -1.38 8.41 13.58
CA GLY A 154 -2.85 8.43 13.50
C GLY A 154 -3.44 9.84 13.45
N TRP A 155 -2.73 10.87 13.94
CA TRP A 155 -3.17 12.24 13.76
C TRP A 155 -2.98 12.68 12.30
N ALA A 156 -1.83 12.36 11.69
CA ALA A 156 -1.53 12.68 10.30
C ALA A 156 -2.52 12.00 9.34
N ASP A 157 -2.77 10.70 9.51
CA ASP A 157 -3.77 9.90 8.78
C ASP A 157 -5.15 10.58 8.74
N ARG A 158 -5.57 11.20 9.87
CA ARG A 158 -6.88 11.87 9.97
C ARG A 158 -6.93 13.30 9.46
N HIS A 159 -5.80 14.02 9.42
CA HIS A 159 -5.80 15.48 9.17
C HIS A 159 -5.01 15.91 7.93
N VAL A 160 -4.17 15.04 7.39
CA VAL A 160 -3.37 15.29 6.19
C VAL A 160 -3.94 14.44 5.07
N HIS A 161 -4.42 15.07 4.00
CA HIS A 161 -5.14 14.37 2.94
C HIS A 161 -4.35 14.29 1.63
N GLY A 162 -4.81 13.40 0.76
CA GLY A 162 -4.21 13.16 -0.55
C GLY A 162 -2.93 12.33 -0.45
N GLY A 163 -2.20 12.25 -1.57
CA GLY A 163 -1.04 11.35 -1.66
C GLY A 163 0.10 11.68 -0.68
N ILE A 164 0.17 12.88 -0.12
CA ILE A 164 1.15 13.16 0.94
C ILE A 164 0.71 12.60 2.29
N GLY A 165 -0.60 12.63 2.58
CA GLY A 165 -1.17 12.06 3.80
C GLY A 165 -0.88 10.58 3.91
N VAL A 166 -1.23 9.84 2.84
CA VAL A 166 -1.03 8.38 2.68
C VAL A 166 0.44 7.98 2.84
N MET A 167 1.39 8.80 2.38
CA MET A 167 2.80 8.46 2.53
C MET A 167 3.35 8.83 3.91
N LEU A 168 2.78 9.86 4.55
CA LEU A 168 3.36 10.48 5.75
C LEU A 168 3.03 9.70 7.02
N ASP A 169 1.81 9.22 7.17
CA ASP A 169 1.38 8.45 8.34
C ASP A 169 2.16 7.13 8.48
N ASP A 170 2.38 6.39 7.39
CA ASP A 170 3.22 5.19 7.37
C ASP A 170 4.68 5.49 7.70
N MET A 171 5.23 6.60 7.18
CA MET A 171 6.59 7.03 7.52
C MET A 171 6.71 7.40 9.01
N LEU A 172 5.69 8.03 9.60
CA LEU A 172 5.66 8.31 11.03
C LEU A 172 5.60 7.02 11.85
N ALA A 173 4.77 6.04 11.45
CA ALA A 173 4.74 4.72 12.06
C ALA A 173 6.11 4.00 11.94
N ALA A 174 6.77 4.13 10.79
CA ALA A 174 8.07 3.56 10.53
C ALA A 174 9.19 4.18 11.38
N VAL A 175 9.12 5.47 11.74
CA VAL A 175 10.08 6.06 12.69
C VAL A 175 10.01 5.38 14.05
N TYR A 176 8.81 5.05 14.55
CA TYR A 176 8.66 4.24 15.76
C TYR A 176 9.25 2.84 15.58
N GLY A 177 9.00 2.20 14.43
CA GLY A 177 9.51 0.87 14.14
C GLY A 177 11.03 0.84 14.09
N ALA A 178 11.65 1.83 13.44
CA ALA A 178 13.09 2.01 13.35
C ALA A 178 13.72 2.19 14.74
N ALA A 179 13.10 3.01 15.60
CA ALA A 179 13.57 3.18 16.97
C ALA A 179 13.47 1.88 17.78
N LEU A 180 12.34 1.17 17.70
CA LEU A 180 12.14 -0.07 18.45
C LEU A 180 13.08 -1.20 17.99
N VAL A 181 13.28 -1.38 16.68
CA VAL A 181 14.17 -2.42 16.18
C VAL A 181 15.63 -2.13 16.55
N ALA A 182 16.04 -0.86 16.52
CA ALA A 182 17.36 -0.44 16.98
C ALA A 182 17.54 -0.69 18.49
N LEU A 183 16.53 -0.39 19.31
CA LEU A 183 16.56 -0.65 20.75
C LEU A 183 16.66 -2.15 21.06
N ILE A 184 15.93 -3.00 20.34
CA ILE A 184 16.01 -4.46 20.47
C ILE A 184 17.42 -4.94 20.12
N ALA A 185 18.00 -4.42 19.02
CA ALA A 185 19.35 -4.77 18.61
C ALA A 185 20.39 -4.36 19.66
N LEU A 186 20.28 -3.14 20.21
CA LEU A 186 21.17 -2.65 21.26
C LEU A 186 21.04 -3.48 22.53
N TRP A 187 19.83 -3.82 22.95
CA TRP A 187 19.60 -4.66 24.15
C TRP A 187 20.18 -6.06 23.99
N GLY A 188 19.99 -6.70 22.83
CA GLY A 188 20.55 -8.01 22.54
C GLY A 188 22.07 -8.05 22.44
N ALA A 189 22.71 -6.90 22.23
CA ALA A 189 24.17 -6.75 22.19
C ALA A 189 24.80 -6.48 23.56
N LEU A 190 24.00 -6.27 24.62
CA LEU A 190 24.52 -6.09 25.98
C LEU A 190 25.08 -7.43 26.52
N PRO A 191 26.21 -7.39 27.26
CA PRO A 191 26.88 -8.57 27.80
C PRO A 191 26.15 -9.23 28.97
#